data_AF-A0A916TZ70-F1
#
_entry.id   AF-A0A916TZ70-F1
#
_cell.length_a   1.000
_cell.length_b   1.000
_cell.length_c   1.000
_cell.angle_alpha   90.00
_cell.angle_beta   90.00
_cell.angle_gamma   90.00
#
_symmetry.space_group_name_H-M   'P 1'
#
loop_
_entity.id
_entity.type
_entity.pdbx_description
1 polymer ?
#
loop_
_entity_poly.entity_id
_entity_poly.type
_entity_poly.pdbx_seq_one_letter_code
_entity_poly.pdbx_strand_id
1 'polypeptide(L)' 'MRIARTRADAGCAVVVVMHDLGLAAAYGDRAVILCEGRVHSNGPTRDVITSGALSEVYGLPVTVIDLPGTTHPVVVPAR' A
#
# COMPACT_ATOMS: atom_id res chain seq x y z
N MET A 1 -9.27 -2.54 -9.96
CA MET A 1 -8.68 -3.89 -9.83
C MET A 1 -9.66 -5.05 -10.10
N ARG A 2 -10.56 -4.96 -11.11
CA ARG A 2 -11.61 -5.98 -11.29
C ARG A 2 -11.07 -7.37 -11.64
N ILE A 3 -10.18 -7.44 -12.65
CA ILE A 3 -9.61 -8.72 -13.09
C ILE A 3 -8.82 -9.39 -11.95
N ALA A 4 -7.95 -8.63 -11.27
CA ALA A 4 -7.20 -9.12 -10.12
C ALA A 4 -8.13 -9.67 -9.03
N ARG A 5 -9.18 -8.93 -8.66
CA ARG A 5 -10.18 -9.37 -7.67
C ARG A 5 -10.88 -10.65 -8.09
N THR A 6 -11.37 -10.73 -9.33
CA THR A 6 -12.05 -11.94 -9.83
C THR A 6 -11.14 -13.17 -9.82
N ARG A 7 -9.85 -13.01 -10.12
CA ARG A 7 -8.89 -14.12 -10.05
C ARG A 7 -8.62 -14.54 -8.61
N ALA A 8 -8.48 -13.58 -7.70
CA ALA A 8 -8.35 -13.86 -6.27
C ALA A 8 -9.58 -14.58 -5.70
N ASP A 9 -10.79 -14.14 -6.07
CA ASP A 9 -12.06 -14.78 -5.68
C ASP A 9 -12.18 -16.22 -6.20
N ALA A 10 -11.54 -16.51 -7.34
CA ALA A 10 -11.45 -17.85 -7.91
C ALA A 10 -10.34 -18.72 -7.26
N GLY A 11 -9.68 -18.23 -6.20
CA GLY A 11 -8.64 -18.96 -5.46
C GLY A 11 -7.22 -18.81 -6.01
N CYS A 12 -6.98 -17.92 -6.98
CA CYS A 12 -5.63 -17.64 -7.46
C CYS A 12 -4.89 -16.68 -6.52
N ALA A 13 -3.60 -16.93 -6.26
CA ALA A 13 -2.72 -15.90 -5.72
C ALA A 13 -2.45 -14.85 -6.80
N VAL A 14 -2.66 -13.57 -6.47
CA VAL A 14 -2.43 -12.44 -7.38
C VAL A 14 -1.41 -11.50 -6.75
N VAL A 15 -0.32 -11.24 -7.48
CA VAL A 15 0.70 -10.26 -7.10
C VAL A 15 0.68 -9.14 -8.12
N VAL A 16 0.62 -7.89 -7.65
CA VAL A 16 0.64 -6.70 -8.50
C VAL A 16 1.69 -5.74 -7.97
N VAL A 17 2.50 -5.19 -8.87
CA VAL A 17 3.44 -4.10 -8.58
C VAL A 17 2.76 -2.79 -8.94
N MET A 18 2.71 -1.85 -8.01
CA MET A 18 2.04 -0.56 -8.21
C MET A 18 2.89 0.60 -7.70
N HIS A 19 2.82 1.72 -8.41
CA HIS A 19 3.36 3.00 -7.94
C HIS A 19 2.33 3.82 -7.16
N ASP A 20 1.04 3.51 -7.31
CA ASP A 20 -0.03 4.20 -6.61
C ASP A 20 -0.34 3.52 -5.28
N LEU A 21 0.01 4.20 -4.18
CA LEU A 21 -0.19 3.70 -2.83
C LEU A 21 -1.65 3.72 -2.39
N GLY A 22 -2.47 4.62 -2.92
CA GLY A 22 -3.90 4.66 -2.63
C GLY A 22 -4.60 3.42 -3.19
N LEU A 23 -4.27 3.03 -4.42
CA LEU A 23 -4.75 1.78 -5.01
C LEU A 23 -4.20 0.55 -4.28
N ALA A 24 -2.94 0.59 -3.84
CA ALA A 24 -2.38 -0.49 -3.02
C ALA A 24 -3.15 -0.65 -1.71
N ALA A 25 -3.43 0.46 -1.03
CA ALA A 25 -4.18 0.50 0.21
C ALA A 25 -5.65 0.09 0.04
N ALA A 26 -6.28 0.47 -1.08
CA ALA A 26 -7.69 0.19 -1.35
C ALA A 26 -7.99 -1.26 -1.74
N TYR A 27 -7.04 -1.94 -2.41
CA TYR A 27 -7.31 -3.24 -3.03
C TYR A 27 -6.38 -4.37 -2.56
N GLY A 28 -5.25 -4.05 -1.93
CA GLY A 28 -4.31 -5.05 -1.45
C GLY A 28 -4.70 -5.59 -0.09
N ASP A 29 -4.81 -6.92 0.04
CA ASP A 29 -4.97 -7.57 1.34
C ASP A 29 -3.66 -7.55 2.15
N ARG A 30 -2.54 -7.64 1.44
CA ARG A 30 -1.17 -7.58 1.95
C ARG A 30 -0.32 -6.69 1.06
N ALA A 31 0.67 -6.04 1.65
CA ALA A 31 1.64 -5.22 0.94
C ALA A 31 3.07 -5.64 1.27
N VAL A 32 3.95 -5.42 0.32
CA VAL A 32 5.40 -5.55 0.48
C VAL A 32 6.02 -4.27 -0.07
N ILE A 33 6.79 -3.57 0.75
CA ILE A 33 7.58 -2.42 0.30
C ILE A 33 9.00 -2.90 0.03
N LEU A 34 9.50 -2.58 -1.16
CA LEU A 34 10.87 -2.79 -1.56
C LEU A 34 11.62 -1.45 -1.51
N CYS A 35 12.78 -1.44 -0.87
CA CYS A 35 13.68 -0.29 -0.81
C CYS A 35 15.11 -0.81 -0.99
N GLU A 36 15.89 -0.15 -1.84
CA GLU A 36 17.29 -0.53 -2.14
C GLU A 36 17.49 -2.02 -2.48
N GLY A 37 16.55 -2.59 -3.24
CA GLY A 37 16.58 -4.00 -3.64
C GLY A 37 16.30 -5.00 -2.52
N ARG A 38 15.84 -4.55 -1.35
CA ARG A 38 15.49 -5.39 -0.19
C ARG A 38 14.05 -5.16 0.23
N VAL A 39 13.46 -6.16 0.88
CA VAL A 39 12.16 -6.00 1.54
C VAL A 39 12.35 -5.14 2.78
N HIS A 40 11.74 -3.96 2.77
CA HIS A 40 11.68 -3.06 3.92
C HIS A 40 10.61 -3.54 4.91
N SER A 41 9.42 -3.83 4.39
CA SER A 41 8.26 -4.28 5.18
C SER A 41 7.36 -5.23 4.39
N ASN A 42 6.71 -6.17 5.09
CA ASN A 42 5.78 -7.15 4.54
C ASN A 42 4.73 -7.52 5.60
N GLY A 43 3.46 -7.38 5.26
CA GLY A 43 2.37 -7.63 6.20
C GLY A 43 1.00 -7.23 5.65
N PRO A 44 -0.03 -7.19 6.53
CA PRO A 44 -1.30 -6.56 6.21
C PRO A 44 -1.08 -5.14 5.71
N THR A 45 -1.83 -4.73 4.70
CA THR A 45 -1.60 -3.45 4.02
C THR A 45 -1.64 -2.24 4.96
N ARG A 46 -2.52 -2.26 5.97
CA ARG A 46 -2.63 -1.20 6.99
C ARG A 46 -1.40 -1.10 7.91
N ASP A 47 -0.67 -2.19 8.10
CA ASP A 47 0.51 -2.23 8.97
C ASP A 47 1.78 -1.83 8.19
N VAL A 48 1.73 -1.97 6.86
CA VAL A 48 2.85 -1.69 5.94
C VAL A 48 2.80 -0.25 5.41
N ILE A 49 1.62 0.21 4.95
CA ILE A 49 1.44 1.55 4.41
C ILE A 49 1.21 2.53 5.58
N THR A 50 2.31 2.96 6.20
CA THR A 50 2.30 3.87 7.34
C THR A 50 3.15 5.11 7.08
N SER A 51 2.85 6.23 7.74
CA SER A 51 3.63 7.47 7.62
C SER A 51 5.12 7.24 7.87
N GLY A 52 5.47 6.43 8.89
CA GLY A 52 6.86 6.12 9.22
C GLY A 52 7.57 5.33 8.11
N ALA A 53 6.99 4.20 7.70
CA ALA A 53 7.57 3.36 6.66
C ALA A 53 7.74 4.11 5.33
N LEU A 54 6.72 4.86 4.92
CA LEU A 54 6.78 5.64 3.68
C LEU A 54 7.77 6.79 3.78
N SER A 55 7.87 7.47 4.93
CA SER A 55 8.83 8.56 5.09
C SER A 55 10.28 8.08 5.00
N GLU A 56 10.57 6.90 5.55
CA GLU A 56 11.88 6.25 5.45
C GLU A 56 12.18 5.87 3.99
N VAL A 57 11.23 5.21 3.32
CA VAL A 57 11.40 4.69 1.95
C VAL A 57 11.52 5.80 0.90
N TYR A 58 10.77 6.89 1.06
CA TYR A 58 10.84 8.04 0.15
C TYR A 58 11.88 9.09 0.54
N GLY A 59 12.49 8.98 1.73
CA GLY A 59 13.47 9.94 2.22
C GLY A 59 12.90 11.35 2.47
N LEU A 60 11.59 11.47 2.69
CA LEU A 60 10.92 12.74 2.95
C LEU A 60 9.70 12.54 3.86
N PRO A 61 9.27 13.57 4.62
CA PRO A 61 8.08 13.47 5.46
C PRO A 61 6.80 13.14 4.65
N VAL A 62 6.19 12.00 4.94
CA VAL A 62 4.93 11.53 4.35
C VAL A 62 3.89 11.34 5.44
N THR A 63 2.66 11.79 5.18
CA THR A 63 1.51 11.56 6.05
C THR A 63 0.52 10.62 5.37
N VAL A 64 0.10 9.60 6.11
CA VAL A 64 -0.99 8.70 5.78
C VAL A 64 -2.22 9.11 6.60
N ILE A 65 -3.30 9.50 5.93
CA ILE A 65 -4.50 10.07 6.54
C ILE A 65 -5.70 9.19 6.23
N ASP A 66 -6.41 8.76 7.27
CA ASP A 66 -7.73 8.15 7.12
C ASP A 66 -8.77 9.28 6.93
N LEU A 67 -9.45 9.30 5.79
CA LEU A 67 -10.50 10.29 5.51
C LEU A 67 -11.89 9.73 5.82
N PRO A 68 -12.78 10.52 6.46
CA PRO A 68 -14.17 10.11 6.67
C PRO A 68 -14.85 9.73 5.34
N GLY A 69 -15.53 8.58 5.33
CA GLY A 69 -16.23 8.07 4.15
C GLY A 69 -15.36 7.33 3.12
N THR A 70 -14.05 7.22 3.36
CA THR A 70 -13.15 6.38 2.55
C THR A 70 -12.81 5.08 3.30
N THR A 71 -12.61 4.01 2.54
CA THR A 71 -12.22 2.69 3.10
C THR A 71 -10.70 2.49 3.16
N HIS A 72 -9.94 3.43 2.63
CA HIS A 72 -8.49 3.35 2.48
C HIS A 72 -7.86 4.72 2.72
N PRO A 73 -6.64 4.74 3.26
CA PRO A 73 -5.95 5.98 3.56
C PRO A 73 -5.53 6.74 2.30
N VAL A 74 -5.37 8.05 2.46
CA VAL A 74 -4.75 8.93 1.48
C VAL A 74 -3.32 9.24 1.91
N VAL A 75 -2.39 9.12 0.98
CA VAL A 75 -0.97 9.40 1.19
C VAL A 75 -0.63 10.76 0.60
N VAL A 76 -0.12 11.67 1.42
CA VAL A 76 0.29 13.02 1.00
C VAL A 76 1.67 13.37 1.54
N PRO A 77 2.46 14.18 0.82
CA PRO A 77 3.67 14.78 1.38
C PRO A 77 3.31 15.71 2.56
N ALA A 78 4.04 15.61 3.66
CA ALA A 78 3.97 16.60 4.73
C ALA A 78 4.86 17.79 4.36
N ARG A 79 4.25 18.89 3.93
CA ARG A 79 4.89 20.20 3.75
C ARG A 79 4.15 21.24 4.57
#